data_AF-A0A7X7NHI8-F1
#
_entry.id   AF-A0A7X7NHI8-F1
#
_cell.length_a   1.000
_cell.length_b   1.000
_cell.length_c   1.000
_cell.angle_alpha   90.00
_cell.angle_beta   90.00
_cell.angle_gamma   90.00
#
_symmetry.space_group_name_H-M   'P 1'
#
loop_
_entity.id
_entity.type
_entity.pdbx_description
1 polymer ?
#
loop_
_entity_poly.entity_id
_entity_poly.type
_entity_poly.pdbx_seq_one_letter_code
_entity_poly.pdbx_strand_id
1 'polypeptide(L)'
;MVTQPVTNTDTRVEVKRSFYMTFNGKRSYCHIPNLLLGPRSAKLTVKYEQGDEECYFLVSEDGLYFTGAVCTEDDNRVIFRKWISGKNILLAGSWKCGGREGEWYIEGKLCN
;
A
#
# COMPACT_ATOMS: atom_id res chain seq x y z
N MET A 1 6.54 -35.75 -2.23
CA MET A 1 6.98 -34.53 -1.51
C MET A 1 5.72 -33.77 -1.13
N VAL A 2 5.43 -33.67 0.16
CA VAL A 2 4.25 -32.93 0.65
C VAL A 2 4.67 -31.47 0.78
N THR A 3 4.26 -30.63 -0.17
CA THR A 3 4.35 -29.17 -0.02
C THR A 3 3.40 -28.76 1.09
N GLN A 4 3.93 -28.47 2.27
CA GLN A 4 3.17 -27.81 3.33
C GLN A 4 2.60 -26.49 2.78
N PRO A 5 1.31 -26.17 3.00
CA PRO A 5 0.80 -24.86 2.67
C PRO A 5 1.50 -23.86 3.60
N VAL A 6 2.25 -22.93 3.02
CA VAL A 6 2.76 -21.77 3.76
C VAL A 6 1.52 -21.00 4.21
N THR A 7 1.15 -21.11 5.48
CA THR A 7 0.13 -20.25 6.07
C THR A 7 0.71 -18.85 6.11
N ASN A 8 0.53 -18.09 5.03
CA ASN A 8 0.76 -16.65 5.01
C ASN A 8 -0.24 -16.02 5.96
N THR A 9 0.13 -15.89 7.24
CA THR A 9 -0.59 -15.06 8.19
C THR A 9 -0.29 -13.61 7.84
N ASP A 10 -1.15 -13.04 7.00
CA ASP A 10 -1.16 -11.60 6.79
C ASP A 10 -1.41 -10.89 8.13
N THR A 11 -0.55 -9.94 8.47
CA THR A 11 -0.70 -9.09 9.65
C THR A 11 -1.56 -7.89 9.30
N ARG A 12 -2.63 -7.66 10.06
CA ARG A 12 -3.48 -6.48 9.87
C ARG A 12 -2.76 -5.23 10.37
N VAL A 13 -2.92 -4.12 9.66
CA VAL A 13 -2.47 -2.80 10.09
C VAL A 13 -3.69 -1.93 10.38
N GLU A 14 -3.73 -1.36 11.58
CA GLU A 14 -4.59 -0.23 11.89
C GLU A 14 -3.96 1.05 11.33
N VAL A 15 -4.51 1.56 10.24
CA VAL A 15 -4.02 2.80 9.61
C VAL A 15 -4.52 4.00 10.41
N LYS A 16 -3.59 4.86 10.81
CA LYS A 16 -3.85 6.07 11.58
C LYS A 16 -3.90 7.31 10.71
N ARG A 17 -3.04 7.37 9.69
CA ARG A 17 -2.92 8.50 8.77
C ARG A 17 -2.58 7.98 7.41
N SER A 18 -3.26 8.51 6.40
CA SER A 18 -2.94 8.25 5.02
C SER A 18 -3.28 9.46 4.16
N PHE A 19 -2.38 9.81 3.27
CA PHE A 19 -2.60 10.81 2.25
C PHE A 19 -1.78 10.48 1.02
N TYR A 20 -2.21 11.02 -0.11
CA TYR A 20 -1.40 11.09 -1.30
C TYR A 20 -1.22 12.56 -1.70
N MET A 21 -0.10 12.85 -2.34
CA MET A 21 0.10 14.14 -3.00
C MET A 21 -0.32 14.02 -4.45
N THR A 22 -1.19 14.93 -4.89
CA THR A 22 -1.55 15.10 -6.29
C THR A 22 -0.40 15.73 -7.06
N PHE A 23 -0.45 15.63 -8.39
CA PHE A 23 0.56 16.19 -9.30
C PHE A 23 0.80 17.71 -9.12
N ASN A 24 -0.15 18.46 -8.56
CA ASN A 24 -0.02 19.89 -8.24
C ASN A 24 0.44 20.16 -6.80
N GLY A 25 0.94 19.14 -6.08
CA GLY A 25 1.49 19.26 -4.73
C GLY A 25 0.43 19.37 -3.62
N LYS A 26 -0.87 19.21 -3.93
CA LYS A 26 -1.92 19.21 -2.90
C LYS A 26 -1.93 17.87 -2.17
N ARG A 27 -2.02 17.92 -0.84
CA ARG A 27 -2.26 16.73 -0.02
C ARG A 27 -3.74 16.41 -0.01
N SER A 28 -4.07 15.19 -0.42
CA SER A 28 -5.43 14.63 -0.36
C SER A 28 -5.42 13.49 0.63
N TYR A 29 -6.19 13.64 1.72
CA TYR A 29 -6.32 12.58 2.71
C TYR A 29 -7.24 11.48 2.14
N CYS A 30 -6.90 10.23 2.45
CA CYS A 30 -7.68 9.08 2.04
C CYS A 30 -7.88 8.16 3.23
N HIS A 31 -8.97 7.39 3.21
CA HIS A 31 -9.25 6.41 4.25
C HIS A 31 -8.80 5.03 3.78
N ILE A 32 -8.03 4.31 4.61
CA ILE A 32 -7.58 2.95 4.32
C ILE A 32 -8.19 2.02 5.37
N PRO A 33 -9.41 1.50 5.13
CA PRO A 33 -10.11 0.65 6.10
C PRO A 33 -9.46 -0.72 6.30
N ASN A 34 -8.69 -1.18 5.31
CA ASN A 34 -8.04 -2.48 5.35
C ASN A 34 -6.64 -2.41 4.73
N LEU A 35 -5.64 -2.74 5.55
CA LEU A 35 -4.26 -2.94 5.12
C LEU A 35 -3.76 -4.25 5.75
N LEU A 36 -3.38 -5.19 4.91
CA LEU A 36 -2.85 -6.50 5.27
C LEU A 36 -1.43 -6.62 4.75
N LEU A 37 -0.52 -7.09 5.61
CA LEU A 37 0.90 -7.26 5.29
C LEU A 37 1.31 -8.71 5.47
N GLY A 38 1.64 -9.36 4.37
CA GLY A 38 2.35 -10.62 4.36
C GLY A 38 3.87 -10.43 4.39
N PRO A 39 4.64 -11.53 4.45
CA PRO A 39 6.10 -11.48 4.42
C PRO A 39 6.66 -10.82 3.14
N ARG A 40 5.98 -11.04 2.01
CA ARG A 40 6.38 -10.55 0.67
C ARG A 40 5.22 -9.94 -0.13
N SER A 41 4.09 -9.69 0.49
CA SER A 41 2.92 -9.12 -0.17
C SER A 41 2.23 -8.12 0.73
N ALA A 42 1.48 -7.20 0.13
CA ALA A 42 0.58 -6.31 0.84
C ALA A 42 -0.74 -6.22 0.07
N LYS A 43 -1.84 -6.16 0.81
CA LYS A 43 -3.17 -5.88 0.23
C LYS A 43 -3.71 -4.64 0.92
N LEU A 44 -4.08 -3.62 0.14
CA LEU A 44 -4.64 -2.40 0.68
C LEU A 44 -5.94 -2.02 -0.04
N THR A 45 -6.92 -1.55 0.71
CA THR A 45 -8.15 -0.96 0.17
C THR A 45 -8.13 0.53 0.46
N VAL A 46 -8.16 1.37 -0.56
CA VAL A 46 -8.23 2.83 -0.45
C VAL A 46 -9.65 3.26 -0.73
N LYS A 47 -10.18 4.14 0.13
CA LYS A 47 -11.39 4.91 -0.10
C LYS A 47 -11.01 6.38 -0.29
N TYR A 48 -11.25 6.90 -1.48
CA TYR A 48 -11.03 8.30 -1.80
C TYR A 48 -12.22 9.15 -1.36
N GLU A 49 -11.99 10.45 -1.13
CA GLU A 49 -13.05 11.39 -0.75
C GLU A 49 -14.19 11.46 -1.77
N GLN A 50 -13.90 11.20 -3.05
CA GLN A 50 -14.89 11.21 -4.13
C GLN A 50 -15.81 9.98 -4.13
N GLY A 51 -15.59 9.04 -3.21
CA GLY A 51 -16.40 7.82 -3.05
C GLY A 51 -15.83 6.59 -3.76
N ASP A 52 -14.82 6.78 -4.62
CA ASP A 52 -14.15 5.68 -5.30
C ASP A 52 -13.41 4.78 -4.30
N GLU A 53 -13.51 3.48 -4.52
CA GLU A 53 -12.80 2.45 -3.77
C GLU A 53 -11.87 1.69 -4.70
N GLU A 54 -10.61 1.57 -4.32
CA GLU A 54 -9.61 0.82 -5.06
C GLU A 54 -8.93 -0.20 -4.17
N CYS A 55 -8.68 -1.39 -4.71
CA CYS A 55 -7.95 -2.44 -4.04
C CYS A 55 -6.62 -2.69 -4.75
N TYR A 56 -5.55 -2.61 -3.98
CA TYR A 56 -4.19 -2.84 -4.46
C TYR A 56 -3.68 -4.16 -3.92
N PHE A 57 -3.07 -4.94 -4.81
CA PHE A 57 -2.27 -6.09 -4.47
C PHE A 57 -0.83 -5.76 -4.83
N LEU A 58 0.03 -5.73 -3.83
CA LEU A 58 1.42 -5.36 -3.97
C LEU A 58 2.30 -6.57 -3.64
N VAL A 59 3.39 -6.71 -4.39
CA VAL A 59 4.41 -7.72 -4.17
C VAL A 59 5.72 -7.05 -3.78
N SER A 60 6.48 -7.71 -2.91
CA SER A 60 7.79 -7.26 -2.50
C SER A 60 8.89 -8.14 -3.04
N GLU A 61 9.92 -7.53 -3.62
CA GLU A 61 11.09 -8.25 -4.14
C GLU A 61 12.06 -8.64 -3.03
N ASP A 62 12.30 -7.74 -2.07
CA ASP A 62 13.30 -7.87 -1.01
C ASP A 62 12.74 -7.71 0.42
N GLY A 63 11.43 -7.49 0.55
CA GLY A 63 10.75 -7.22 1.82
C GLY A 63 10.73 -5.74 2.21
N LEU A 64 11.43 -4.86 1.50
CA LEU A 64 11.52 -3.42 1.77
C LEU A 64 10.69 -2.59 0.80
N TYR A 65 10.56 -3.02 -0.46
CA TYR A 65 9.75 -2.34 -1.46
C TYR A 65 8.55 -3.18 -1.85
N PHE A 66 7.37 -2.57 -1.90
CA PHE A 66 6.17 -3.15 -2.46
C PHE A 66 5.84 -2.44 -3.76
N THR A 67 5.57 -3.18 -4.81
CA THR A 67 5.15 -2.66 -6.10
C THR A 67 3.84 -3.30 -6.53
N GLY A 68 2.95 -2.54 -7.13
CA GLY A 68 1.74 -3.07 -7.78
C GLY A 68 1.33 -2.23 -8.98
N ALA A 69 0.44 -2.80 -9.79
CA ALA A 69 -0.16 -2.13 -10.93
C ALA A 69 -1.69 -2.02 -10.75
N VAL A 70 -2.29 -0.87 -11.10
CA VAL A 70 -3.74 -0.61 -11.01
C VAL A 70 -4.32 -0.52 -12.41
N CYS A 71 -5.07 -1.51 -12.88
CA CYS A 71 -5.65 -1.52 -14.23
C CYS A 71 -4.62 -1.42 -15.39
N THR A 72 -4.70 -2.39 -16.29
CA THR A 72 -3.85 -2.53 -17.47
C THR A 72 -4.09 -1.38 -18.45
N GLU A 73 -3.09 -0.52 -18.67
CA GLU A 73 -2.56 -0.13 -19.99
C GLU A 73 -1.61 1.08 -19.95
N ASP A 74 -1.69 1.96 -18.96
CA ASP A 74 -0.83 3.17 -18.90
C ASP A 74 -0.17 3.35 -17.52
N ASP A 75 1.00 2.74 -17.32
CA ASP A 75 1.96 3.08 -16.26
C ASP A 75 1.42 3.18 -14.82
N ASN A 76 0.29 2.53 -14.54
CA ASN A 76 -0.45 2.61 -13.29
C ASN A 76 0.26 1.90 -12.14
N ARG A 77 1.43 2.38 -11.74
CA ARG A 77 2.31 1.73 -10.77
C ARG A 77 2.18 2.43 -9.43
N VAL A 78 2.11 1.66 -8.36
CA VAL A 78 2.28 2.17 -7.00
C VAL A 78 3.44 1.44 -6.36
N ILE A 79 4.37 2.22 -5.80
CA ILE A 79 5.57 1.74 -5.15
C ILE A 79 5.56 2.28 -3.73
N PHE A 80 5.70 1.40 -2.75
CA PHE A 80 5.90 1.76 -1.35
C PHE A 80 7.22 1.20 -0.86
N ARG A 81 8.01 2.02 -0.19
CA ARG A 81 9.05 1.53 0.72
C ARG A 81 8.42 1.35 2.11
N LYS A 82 8.83 0.29 2.81
CA LYS A 82 8.34 -0.11 4.13
C LYS A 82 9.39 0.15 5.20
N TRP A 83 8.94 0.74 6.31
CA TRP A 83 9.71 0.87 7.54
C TRP A 83 8.88 0.37 8.73
N ILE A 84 9.50 -0.45 9.58
CA ILE A 84 8.89 -1.00 10.79
C ILE A 84 9.77 -0.67 11.99
N SER A 85 9.17 -0.14 13.06
CA SER A 85 9.82 0.06 14.35
C SER A 85 8.86 -0.36 15.47
N GLY A 86 9.16 -1.49 16.10
CA GLY A 86 8.24 -2.16 17.02
C GLY A 86 6.93 -2.52 16.32
N LYS A 87 5.80 -2.00 16.82
CA LYS A 87 4.48 -2.14 16.17
C LYS A 87 4.15 -1.04 15.18
N ASN A 88 4.95 0.04 15.11
CA ASN A 88 4.66 1.14 14.20
C ASN A 88 5.15 0.80 12.80
N ILE A 89 4.34 1.16 11.81
CA ILE A 89 4.69 1.03 10.40
C ILE A 89 4.51 2.35 9.66
N LEU A 90 5.45 2.58 8.75
CA LEU A 90 5.35 3.59 7.70
C LEU A 90 5.49 2.91 6.34
N LEU A 91 4.55 3.20 5.44
CA LEU A 91 4.68 2.95 4.01
C LEU A 91 4.68 4.31 3.30
N ALA A 92 5.73 4.58 2.53
CA ALA A 92 5.80 5.80 1.74
C ALA A 92 6.46 5.53 0.39
N GLY A 93 6.03 6.22 -0.64
CA GLY A 93 6.60 6.06 -1.96
C GLY A 93 5.84 6.84 -3.01
N SER A 94 5.79 6.34 -4.22
CA SER A 94 5.22 7.07 -5.36
C SER A 94 4.15 6.27 -6.07
N TRP A 95 3.27 7.00 -6.74
CA TRP A 95 2.32 6.46 -7.70
C TRP A 95 2.55 7.13 -9.05
N LYS A 96 2.27 6.39 -10.11
CA LYS A 96 2.20 6.90 -11.48
C LYS A 96 0.91 6.38 -12.11
N CYS A 97 0.19 7.23 -12.84
CA CYS A 97 -1.04 6.89 -13.54
C CYS A 97 -1.27 7.89 -14.69
N GLY A 98 -1.45 7.40 -15.92
CA GLY A 98 -1.78 8.23 -17.08
C GLY A 98 -0.81 9.41 -17.31
N GLY A 99 0.50 9.15 -17.20
CA GLY A 99 1.54 10.18 -17.36
C GLY A 99 1.68 11.17 -16.20
N ARG A 100 0.89 11.00 -15.12
CA ARG A 100 0.99 11.78 -13.88
C ARG A 100 1.70 10.96 -12.81
N GLU A 101 2.38 11.64 -11.91
CA GLU A 101 3.01 11.03 -10.75
C GLU A 101 2.74 11.83 -9.48
N GLY A 102 2.87 11.17 -8.35
CA GLY A 102 2.77 11.79 -7.04
C GLY A 102 3.29 10.86 -5.95
N GLU A 103 3.12 11.29 -4.70
CA GLU A 103 3.65 10.58 -3.54
C GLU A 103 2.52 10.00 -2.69
N TRP A 104 2.81 8.92 -1.97
CA TRP A 104 1.95 8.29 -0.99
C TRP A 104 2.61 8.28 0.38
N TYR A 105 1.75 8.39 1.40
CA TYR A 105 2.11 8.23 2.79
C TYR A 105 1.03 7.45 3.53
N ILE A 106 1.42 6.40 4.26
CA ILE A 106 0.55 5.59 5.10
C ILE A 106 1.29 5.28 6.41
N GLU A 107 0.70 5.66 7.52
CA GLU A 107 1.20 5.40 8.87
C GLU A 107 0.17 4.60 9.65
N GLY A 108 0.62 3.55 10.34
CA GLY A 108 -0.26 2.69 11.11
C GLY A 108 0.43 1.89 12.20
N LYS A 109 -0.32 0.96 12.78
CA LYS A 109 0.16 0.01 13.78
C LYS A 109 -0.20 -1.43 13.40
N LEU A 110 0.74 -2.34 13.57
CA LEU A 110 0.51 -3.78 13.45
C LEU A 110 -0.45 -4.25 14.55
N CYS A 111 -1.53 -4.90 14.14
CA CYS A 111 -2.47 -5.61 14.99
C CYS A 111 -2.04 -7.08 15.00
N ASN A 112 -1.70 -7.58 16.19
CA ASN A 112 -1.46 -9.01 16.40
C ASN A 112 -2.78 -9.74 16.57
#